data_AF-A0A7C1GFR7-F1
#
_entry.id   AF-A0A7C1GFR7-F1
#
_cell.length_a   1.000
_cell.length_b   1.000
_cell.length_c   1.000
_cell.angle_alpha   90.00
_cell.angle_beta   90.00
_cell.angle_gamma   90.00
#
_symmetry.space_group_name_H-M   'P 1'
#
loop_
_entity.id
_entity.type
_entity.pdbx_description
1 polymer ?
#
loop_
_entity_poly.entity_id
_entity_poly.type
_entity_poly.pdbx_seq_one_letter_code
_entity_poly.pdbx_strand_id
1 'polypeptide(L)'
;MNTQAADLPSAPDAMHIHRGRMQAVLYYGRANQRITAHFGDAVIEGFRFASAFFGKGEFSPSSITPRGDGLYFRQELSGQYYQPLRGDQLEPVTRDNWSKLKMRREVSEECRLTYRAHIRAIDNGLEMRIHATGTDNVPIAVEIALRPGGQLEGVVPAPDAKQAFLLRDGHARYRVGDDVVQIGPGKAQHGYTQIRGAAKRLTDTGLYFTGLTPFDHAFTLEME
;
A
#
# COMPACT_ATOMS: atom_id res chain seq x y z
N MET A 1 1.69 47.46 0.65
CA MET A 1 0.36 47.16 0.05
C MET A 1 0.48 45.88 -0.76
N ASN A 2 -0.53 45.00 -0.61
CA ASN A 2 -0.81 43.78 -1.36
C ASN A 2 0.20 42.62 -1.23
N THR A 3 -0.19 41.39 -0.88
CA THR A 3 -1.48 40.83 -0.44
C THR A 3 -1.15 39.55 0.34
N GLN A 4 -1.86 39.29 1.42
CA GLN A 4 -1.82 38.03 2.15
C GLN A 4 -2.07 36.84 1.19
N ALA A 5 -1.12 35.92 1.10
CA ALA A 5 -1.46 34.53 0.80
C ALA A 5 -1.87 33.89 2.12
N ALA A 6 -3.16 33.96 2.43
CA ALA A 6 -3.75 33.05 3.41
C ALA A 6 -3.87 31.68 2.74
N ASP A 7 -2.81 30.87 2.81
CA ASP A 7 -2.94 29.44 2.56
C ASP A 7 -3.61 28.82 3.80
N LEU A 8 -4.94 28.90 3.83
CA LEU A 8 -5.74 27.96 4.60
C LEU A 8 -5.53 26.58 3.95
N PRO A 9 -5.32 25.51 4.75
CA PRO A 9 -5.05 24.19 4.20
C PRO A 9 -6.20 23.76 3.30
N SER A 10 -5.90 23.41 2.04
CA SER A 10 -6.84 22.66 1.21
C SER A 10 -7.31 21.47 2.05
N ALA A 11 -8.60 21.39 2.35
CA ALA A 11 -9.16 20.26 3.10
C ALA A 11 -8.63 18.96 2.48
N PRO A 12 -8.29 17.94 3.27
CA PRO A 12 -7.93 16.66 2.69
C PRO A 12 -9.10 16.22 1.82
N ASP A 13 -8.79 16.00 0.55
CA ASP A 13 -9.63 15.32 -0.40
C ASP A 13 -10.04 13.98 0.26
N ALA A 14 -11.29 13.91 0.72
CA ALA A 14 -11.79 12.82 1.54
C ALA A 14 -13.12 12.30 0.99
N MET A 15 -13.24 10.98 0.89
CA MET A 15 -14.47 10.33 0.46
C MET A 15 -15.08 9.65 1.67
N HIS A 16 -16.30 10.06 2.00
CA HIS A 16 -17.08 9.49 3.08
C HIS A 16 -18.08 8.49 2.52
N ILE A 17 -18.03 7.25 3.02
CA ILE A 17 -18.96 6.18 2.69
C ILE A 17 -19.73 5.84 3.96
N HIS A 18 -21.06 5.84 3.88
CA HIS A 18 -21.95 5.42 4.96
C HIS A 18 -22.93 4.37 4.44
N ARG A 19 -22.94 3.18 5.07
CA ARG A 19 -23.81 2.04 4.76
C ARG A 19 -24.20 1.31 6.05
N GLY A 20 -25.41 1.54 6.54
CA GLY A 20 -25.86 0.96 7.81
C GLY A 20 -24.93 1.34 8.98
N ARG A 21 -24.37 0.34 9.67
CA ARG A 21 -23.38 0.53 10.76
C ARG A 21 -21.94 0.75 10.26
N MET A 22 -21.69 0.63 8.96
CA MET A 22 -20.39 0.83 8.35
C MET A 22 -20.19 2.30 7.95
N GLN A 23 -19.07 2.87 8.39
CA GLN A 23 -18.62 4.21 8.03
C GLN A 23 -17.17 4.13 7.58
N ALA A 24 -16.86 4.57 6.37
CA ALA A 24 -15.47 4.70 5.93
C ALA A 24 -15.15 6.12 5.51
N VAL A 25 -13.97 6.56 5.90
CA VAL A 25 -13.35 7.80 5.45
C VAL A 25 -12.07 7.43 4.73
N LEU A 26 -12.03 7.70 3.43
CA LEU A 26 -10.84 7.52 2.62
C LEU A 26 -10.21 8.89 2.48
N TYR A 27 -9.11 9.12 3.20
CA TYR A 27 -8.27 10.28 2.99
C TYR A 27 -7.36 10.00 1.79
N TYR A 28 -7.51 10.82 0.75
CA TYR A 28 -6.73 10.70 -0.46
C TYR A 28 -6.03 12.04 -0.76
N GLY A 29 -4.72 12.10 -0.51
CA GLY A 29 -3.90 13.26 -0.84
C GLY A 29 -2.42 12.91 -0.82
N ARG A 30 -1.55 13.79 -1.35
CA ARG A 30 -0.10 13.51 -1.44
C ARG A 30 0.57 13.26 -0.08
N ALA A 31 0.03 13.82 1.01
CA ALA A 31 0.59 13.71 2.34
C ALA A 31 0.00 12.57 3.19
N ASN A 32 -1.26 12.17 2.95
CA ASN A 32 -1.99 11.20 3.77
C ASN A 32 -2.87 10.31 2.88
N GLN A 33 -2.43 9.07 2.67
CA GLN A 33 -3.20 8.04 1.98
C GLN A 33 -3.61 7.02 3.04
N ARG A 34 -4.75 7.28 3.66
CA ARG A 34 -5.24 6.47 4.78
C ARG A 34 -6.71 6.17 4.56
N ILE A 35 -7.04 4.90 4.67
CA ILE A 35 -8.42 4.44 4.71
C ILE A 35 -8.71 4.14 6.17
N THR A 36 -9.63 4.86 6.77
CA THR A 36 -10.18 4.46 8.06
C THR A 36 -11.59 3.95 7.81
N ALA A 37 -11.83 2.68 8.10
CA ALA A 37 -13.15 2.06 7.98
C ALA A 37 -13.58 1.52 9.34
N HIS A 38 -14.73 2.01 9.81
CA HIS A 38 -15.42 1.60 11.01
C HIS A 38 -16.54 0.63 10.64
N PHE A 39 -16.56 -0.51 11.32
CA PHE A 39 -17.61 -1.51 11.28
C PHE A 39 -18.09 -1.69 12.72
N GLY A 40 -18.83 -0.68 13.21
CA GLY A 40 -19.03 -0.51 14.66
C GLY A 40 -17.71 -0.26 15.39
N ASP A 41 -17.43 -1.04 16.43
CA ASP A 41 -16.20 -0.95 17.24
C ASP A 41 -14.97 -1.59 16.57
N ALA A 42 -15.18 -2.44 15.55
CA ALA A 42 -14.10 -3.01 14.76
C ALA A 42 -13.62 -1.99 13.71
N VAL A 43 -12.34 -1.56 13.83
CA VAL A 43 -11.79 -0.50 12.98
C VAL A 43 -10.57 -0.97 12.19
N ILE A 44 -10.62 -0.71 10.89
CA ILE A 44 -9.49 -0.81 9.95
C ILE A 44 -8.88 0.58 9.83
N GLU A 45 -7.61 0.72 10.23
CA GLU A 45 -6.92 2.01 10.32
C GLU A 45 -6.22 2.42 9.04
N GLY A 46 -5.98 1.47 8.15
CA GLY A 46 -5.31 1.75 6.90
C GLY A 46 -5.14 0.53 6.04
N PHE A 47 -4.93 0.84 4.77
CA PHE A 47 -4.49 -0.08 3.76
C PHE A 47 -3.21 0.45 3.15
N ARG A 48 -2.21 -0.41 3.03
CA ARG A 48 -0.92 -0.07 2.44
C ARG A 48 -0.40 -1.25 1.65
N PHE A 49 0.46 -1.00 0.69
CA PHE A 49 1.25 -2.08 0.12
C PHE A 49 2.59 -1.58 -0.38
N ALA A 50 3.53 -2.51 -0.47
CA ALA A 50 4.84 -2.25 -1.06
C ALA A 50 5.31 -3.49 -1.80
N SER A 51 6.11 -3.29 -2.84
CA SER A 51 6.87 -4.37 -3.47
C SER A 51 8.37 -4.22 -3.24
N ALA A 52 9.11 -5.33 -3.37
CA ALA A 52 10.57 -5.34 -3.29
C ALA A 52 11.26 -4.71 -4.52
N PHE A 53 10.61 -3.74 -5.17
CA PHE A 53 11.10 -3.06 -6.35
C PHE A 53 12.12 -1.97 -6.00
N PHE A 54 13.42 -2.29 -6.11
CA PHE A 54 14.56 -1.38 -5.95
C PHE A 54 14.60 -0.56 -4.64
N GLY A 55 13.81 -0.94 -3.62
CA GLY A 55 13.67 -0.15 -2.38
C GLY A 55 12.84 1.12 -2.57
N LYS A 56 12.04 1.19 -3.64
CA LYS A 56 11.15 2.31 -4.00
C LYS A 56 9.72 1.84 -4.21
N GLY A 57 9.42 0.59 -3.85
CA GLY A 57 8.17 -0.07 -4.21
C GLY A 57 6.99 0.24 -3.31
N GLU A 58 7.12 1.14 -2.34
CA GLU A 58 5.98 1.62 -1.53
C GLU A 58 4.92 2.25 -2.43
N PHE A 59 3.67 1.89 -2.16
CA PHE A 59 2.54 2.51 -2.82
C PHE A 59 2.30 3.92 -2.27
N SER A 60 2.58 4.91 -3.11
CA SER A 60 2.20 6.31 -2.97
C SER A 60 1.74 6.80 -4.34
N PRO A 61 0.44 6.64 -4.69
CA PRO A 61 -0.09 6.90 -6.01
C PRO A 61 0.22 8.32 -6.49
N SER A 62 0.69 8.40 -7.74
CA SER A 62 0.91 9.66 -8.43
C SER A 62 -0.38 10.29 -8.95
N SER A 63 -1.44 9.49 -9.12
CA SER A 63 -2.77 9.97 -9.49
C SER A 63 -3.88 9.23 -8.74
N ILE A 64 -4.91 9.99 -8.36
CA ILE A 64 -6.13 9.52 -7.74
C ILE A 64 -7.30 10.09 -8.54
N THR A 65 -8.24 9.26 -8.96
CA THR A 65 -9.36 9.66 -9.82
C THR A 65 -10.66 9.12 -9.23
N PRO A 66 -11.49 9.99 -8.62
CA PRO A 66 -12.85 9.64 -8.27
C PRO A 66 -13.68 9.35 -9.52
N ARG A 67 -14.46 8.28 -9.48
CA ARG A 67 -15.47 7.90 -10.49
C ARG A 67 -16.77 7.52 -9.79
N GLY A 68 -17.86 7.36 -10.55
CA GLY A 68 -19.17 7.04 -9.99
C GLY A 68 -19.21 5.73 -9.19
N ASP A 69 -18.26 4.84 -9.44
CA ASP A 69 -18.12 3.50 -8.85
C ASP A 69 -16.93 3.38 -7.89
N GLY A 70 -16.28 4.48 -7.48
CA GLY A 70 -15.23 4.47 -6.45
C GLY A 70 -13.98 5.30 -6.78
N LEU A 71 -12.89 5.03 -6.05
CA LEU A 71 -11.60 5.71 -6.21
C LEU A 71 -10.61 4.84 -6.97
N TYR A 72 -10.03 5.41 -8.01
CA TYR A 72 -9.01 4.76 -8.83
C TYR A 72 -7.65 5.39 -8.57
N PHE A 73 -6.65 4.55 -8.33
CA PHE A 73 -5.30 4.97 -8.02
C PHE A 73 -4.32 4.42 -9.04
N ARG A 74 -3.27 5.16 -9.35
CA ARG A 74 -2.20 4.71 -10.24
C ARG A 74 -0.84 5.24 -9.78
N GLN A 75 0.18 4.42 -9.96
CA GLN A 75 1.58 4.77 -9.74
C GLN A 75 2.44 4.07 -10.79
N GLU A 76 3.47 4.76 -11.27
CA GLU A 76 4.51 4.18 -12.10
C GLU A 76 5.85 4.32 -11.41
N LEU A 77 6.65 3.27 -11.51
CA LEU A 77 7.98 3.17 -10.94
C LEU A 77 8.95 2.72 -12.03
N SER A 78 10.17 3.24 -11.97
CA SER A 78 11.30 2.74 -12.75
C SER A 78 12.51 2.47 -11.86
N GLY A 79 13.21 1.39 -12.20
CA GLY A 79 14.48 0.99 -11.65
C GLY A 79 15.47 0.78 -12.79
N GLN A 80 16.73 1.11 -12.58
CA GLN A 80 17.75 1.05 -13.61
C GLN A 80 19.08 0.62 -13.03
N TYR A 81 19.90 0.00 -13.85
CA TYR A 81 21.30 -0.24 -13.54
C TYR A 81 22.14 0.95 -14.00
N TYR A 82 22.98 1.50 -13.12
CA TYR A 82 23.93 2.54 -13.47
C TYR A 82 25.26 1.90 -13.86
N GLN A 83 25.61 1.97 -15.14
CA GLN A 83 26.84 1.42 -15.68
C GLN A 83 28.09 2.07 -15.06
N PRO A 84 29.23 1.37 -15.03
CA PRO A 84 30.50 1.99 -14.67
C PRO A 84 30.82 3.18 -15.59
N LEU A 85 31.51 4.19 -15.04
CA LEU A 85 32.15 5.21 -15.88
C LEU A 85 33.21 4.54 -16.77
N ARG A 86 33.43 5.06 -17.97
CA ARG A 86 34.36 4.48 -18.96
C ARG A 86 35.33 5.51 -19.50
N GLY A 87 36.49 5.04 -19.94
CA GLY A 87 37.49 5.87 -20.63
C GLY A 87 38.01 7.03 -19.78
N ASP A 88 38.05 8.20 -20.39
CA ASP A 88 38.46 9.47 -19.78
C ASP A 88 37.55 9.95 -18.64
N GLN A 89 36.37 9.34 -18.48
CA GLN A 89 35.44 9.66 -17.41
C GLN A 89 35.74 8.92 -16.10
N LEU A 90 36.67 7.96 -16.08
CA LEU A 90 37.03 7.20 -14.90
C LEU A 90 37.57 8.11 -13.79
N GLU A 91 36.87 8.12 -12.67
CA GLU A 91 37.19 8.94 -11.50
C GLU A 91 36.93 8.13 -10.22
N PRO A 92 37.80 8.20 -9.20
CA PRO A 92 37.55 7.55 -7.92
C PRO A 92 36.22 7.99 -7.30
N VAL A 93 35.40 7.03 -6.88
CA VAL A 93 34.12 7.33 -6.22
C VAL A 93 34.36 7.59 -4.74
N THR A 94 33.99 8.79 -4.29
CA THR A 94 33.95 9.20 -2.89
C THR A 94 32.50 9.48 -2.47
N ARG A 95 32.26 9.60 -1.16
CA ARG A 95 30.94 10.00 -0.65
C ARG A 95 30.51 11.37 -1.22
N ASP A 96 31.45 12.29 -1.36
CA ASP A 96 31.16 13.68 -1.77
C ASP A 96 30.89 13.79 -3.28
N ASN A 97 31.55 12.98 -4.11
CA ASN A 97 31.35 13.05 -5.57
C ASN A 97 30.33 12.03 -6.11
N TRP A 98 29.84 11.09 -5.30
CA TRP A 98 28.92 10.02 -5.74
C TRP A 98 27.73 10.53 -6.55
N SER A 99 26.99 11.52 -6.04
CA SER A 99 25.78 12.04 -6.71
C SER A 99 26.10 12.64 -8.08
N LYS A 100 27.23 13.34 -8.20
CA LYS A 100 27.70 13.93 -9.46
C LYS A 100 28.15 12.86 -10.44
N LEU A 101 28.95 11.89 -9.98
CA LEU A 101 29.43 10.79 -10.80
C LEU A 101 28.30 9.88 -11.27
N LYS A 102 27.30 9.64 -10.43
CA LYS A 102 26.12 8.85 -10.76
C LYS A 102 25.35 9.43 -11.96
N MET A 103 25.21 10.76 -12.05
CA MET A 103 24.51 11.41 -13.18
C MET A 103 25.24 11.26 -14.52
N ARG A 104 26.55 10.97 -14.50
CA ARG A 104 27.37 10.75 -15.70
C ARG A 104 27.29 9.31 -16.20
N ARG A 105 26.75 8.40 -15.40
CA ARG A 105 26.70 6.97 -15.74
C ARG A 105 25.59 6.72 -16.74
N GLU A 106 25.92 5.98 -17.79
CA GLU A 106 24.91 5.36 -18.66
C GLU A 106 23.97 4.49 -17.82
N VAL A 107 22.71 4.45 -18.22
CA VAL A 107 21.69 3.59 -17.59
C VAL A 107 21.33 2.45 -18.54
N SER A 108 21.17 1.25 -18.00
CA SER A 108 20.72 0.07 -18.74
C SER A 108 19.80 -0.78 -17.88
N GLU A 109 19.27 -1.87 -18.43
CA GLU A 109 18.37 -2.81 -17.74
C GLU A 109 17.23 -2.08 -17.03
N GLU A 110 16.54 -1.20 -17.76
CA GLU A 110 15.44 -0.43 -17.21
C GLU A 110 14.26 -1.37 -16.92
N CYS A 111 13.96 -1.53 -15.63
CA CYS A 111 12.78 -2.22 -15.15
C CYS A 111 11.68 -1.20 -14.87
N ARG A 112 10.43 -1.55 -15.20
CA ARG A 112 9.24 -0.71 -14.93
C ARG A 112 8.22 -1.49 -14.13
N LEU A 113 7.50 -0.80 -13.25
CA LEU A 113 6.40 -1.38 -12.50
C LEU A 113 5.25 -0.37 -12.41
N THR A 114 4.05 -0.81 -12.76
CA THR A 114 2.83 -0.02 -12.68
C THR A 114 1.91 -0.62 -11.63
N TYR A 115 1.52 0.19 -10.66
CA TYR A 115 0.46 -0.13 -9.72
C TYR A 115 -0.85 0.51 -10.15
N ARG A 116 -1.93 -0.23 -9.98
CA ARG A 116 -3.29 0.29 -10.00
C ARG A 116 -4.03 -0.26 -8.79
N ALA A 117 -4.82 0.58 -8.14
CA ALA A 117 -5.74 0.14 -7.12
C ALA A 117 -7.12 0.74 -7.38
N HIS A 118 -8.16 0.01 -6.98
CA HIS A 118 -9.54 0.48 -7.02
C HIS A 118 -10.18 0.15 -5.68
N ILE A 119 -10.84 1.15 -5.10
CA ILE A 119 -11.57 1.00 -3.84
C ILE A 119 -12.99 1.49 -4.04
N ARG A 120 -13.96 0.66 -3.69
CA ARG A 120 -15.38 0.97 -3.84
C ARG A 120 -16.21 0.48 -2.67
N ALA A 121 -17.33 1.14 -2.44
CA ALA A 121 -18.37 0.63 -1.54
C ALA A 121 -19.07 -0.57 -2.18
N ILE A 122 -19.42 -1.54 -1.35
CA ILE A 122 -20.35 -2.63 -1.64
C ILE A 122 -21.45 -2.62 -0.58
N ASP A 123 -22.46 -3.48 -0.70
CA ASP A 123 -23.66 -3.43 0.14
C ASP A 123 -23.34 -3.48 1.64
N ASN A 124 -22.45 -4.40 2.05
CA ASN A 124 -22.07 -4.64 3.44
C ASN A 124 -20.63 -4.24 3.76
N GLY A 125 -19.99 -3.38 2.97
CA GLY A 125 -18.61 -3.00 3.24
C GLY A 125 -17.84 -2.34 2.09
N LEU A 126 -16.56 -2.70 1.96
CA LEU A 126 -15.65 -2.20 0.93
C LEU A 126 -15.07 -3.35 0.10
N GLU A 127 -14.91 -3.13 -1.20
CA GLU A 127 -14.05 -3.96 -2.06
C GLU A 127 -12.81 -3.18 -2.45
N MET A 128 -11.69 -3.88 -2.47
CA MET A 128 -10.38 -3.36 -2.83
C MET A 128 -9.74 -4.30 -3.85
N ARG A 129 -9.32 -3.74 -4.99
CA ARG A 129 -8.59 -4.48 -6.01
C ARG A 129 -7.24 -3.85 -6.28
N ILE A 130 -6.21 -4.68 -6.38
CA ILE A 130 -4.83 -4.27 -6.61
C ILE A 130 -4.30 -4.98 -7.84
N HIS A 131 -3.69 -4.22 -8.73
CA HIS A 131 -2.91 -4.72 -9.86
C HIS A 131 -1.48 -4.19 -9.79
N ALA A 132 -0.50 -5.06 -9.96
CA ALA A 132 0.90 -4.68 -10.13
C ALA A 132 1.49 -5.42 -11.33
N THR A 133 1.98 -4.71 -12.33
CA THR A 133 2.44 -5.27 -13.62
C THR A 133 3.67 -4.54 -14.15
N GLY A 134 4.46 -5.19 -15.02
CA GLY A 134 5.65 -4.61 -15.64
C GLY A 134 6.86 -5.52 -15.47
N THR A 135 7.53 -5.46 -14.32
CA THR A 135 8.64 -6.35 -13.97
C THR A 135 8.08 -7.58 -13.28
N ASP A 136 8.42 -8.77 -13.76
CA ASP A 136 7.92 -10.04 -13.22
C ASP A 136 8.66 -10.48 -11.95
N ASN A 137 7.99 -11.33 -11.18
CA ASN A 137 8.52 -12.01 -9.98
C ASN A 137 9.02 -11.06 -8.89
N VAL A 138 8.44 -9.86 -8.77
CA VAL A 138 8.73 -8.93 -7.68
C VAL A 138 7.79 -9.21 -6.51
N PRO A 139 8.31 -9.58 -5.32
CA PRO A 139 7.52 -9.75 -4.10
C PRO A 139 6.69 -8.50 -3.77
N ILE A 140 5.40 -8.68 -3.50
CA ILE A 140 4.48 -7.64 -3.03
C ILE A 140 3.85 -8.08 -1.70
N ALA A 141 3.78 -7.15 -0.76
CA ALA A 141 3.08 -7.32 0.51
C ALA A 141 2.04 -6.21 0.67
N VAL A 142 0.81 -6.63 0.95
CA VAL A 142 -0.35 -5.77 1.15
C VAL A 142 -0.73 -5.86 2.63
N GLU A 143 -0.70 -4.74 3.33
CA GLU A 143 -1.05 -4.60 4.74
C GLU A 143 -2.47 -4.04 4.90
N ILE A 144 -3.28 -4.72 5.71
CA ILE A 144 -4.47 -4.20 6.34
C ILE A 144 -4.13 -3.95 7.81
N ALA A 145 -4.09 -2.68 8.19
CA ALA A 145 -3.76 -2.26 9.55
C ALA A 145 -5.01 -2.31 10.42
N LEU A 146 -5.05 -3.24 11.38
CA LEU A 146 -6.16 -3.39 12.31
C LEU A 146 -5.90 -2.51 13.54
N ARG A 147 -6.91 -1.76 14.00
CA ARG A 147 -6.83 -1.05 15.28
C ARG A 147 -6.63 -2.08 16.39
N PRO A 148 -5.67 -1.95 17.33
CA PRO A 148 -5.51 -2.90 18.42
C PRO A 148 -6.77 -3.03 19.30
N GLY A 149 -6.98 -4.21 19.88
CA GLY A 149 -8.04 -4.46 20.87
C GLY A 149 -9.03 -5.58 20.52
N GLY A 150 -9.00 -6.08 19.29
CA GLY A 150 -9.84 -7.20 18.85
C GLY A 150 -9.11 -8.54 18.75
N GLN A 151 -9.90 -9.58 18.48
CA GLN A 151 -9.44 -10.95 18.23
C GLN A 151 -9.44 -11.21 16.72
N LEU A 152 -8.34 -11.78 16.23
CA LEU A 152 -8.16 -12.10 14.82
C LEU A 152 -8.11 -13.63 14.62
N GLU A 153 -9.04 -14.14 13.83
CA GLU A 153 -9.19 -15.57 13.51
C GLU A 153 -8.94 -15.83 12.02
N GLY A 154 -8.67 -17.10 11.65
CA GLY A 154 -8.51 -17.52 10.25
C GLY A 154 -7.15 -17.15 9.63
N VAL A 155 -6.16 -16.79 10.45
CA VAL A 155 -4.85 -16.30 10.00
C VAL A 155 -3.70 -17.12 10.57
N VAL A 156 -2.52 -17.00 9.96
CA VAL A 156 -1.28 -17.57 10.51
C VAL A 156 -0.26 -16.47 10.81
N PRO A 157 0.62 -16.62 11.82
CA PRO A 157 1.66 -15.63 12.07
C PRO A 157 2.58 -15.43 10.85
N ALA A 158 2.92 -14.17 10.54
CA ALA A 158 3.96 -13.86 9.58
C ALA A 158 5.34 -14.15 10.20
N PRO A 159 6.33 -14.62 9.40
CA PRO A 159 7.69 -14.77 9.90
C PRO A 159 8.29 -13.39 10.24
N ASP A 160 9.15 -13.38 11.26
CA ASP A 160 10.04 -12.27 11.62
C ASP A 160 9.36 -10.94 11.99
N ALA A 161 8.04 -10.93 12.25
CA ALA A 161 7.30 -9.74 12.68
C ALA A 161 6.25 -10.06 13.74
N LYS A 162 6.41 -9.49 14.94
CA LYS A 162 5.42 -9.62 16.03
C LYS A 162 4.10 -8.98 15.64
N GLN A 163 2.98 -9.65 15.93
CA GLN A 163 1.62 -9.18 15.61
C GLN A 163 1.40 -8.86 14.12
N ALA A 164 2.19 -9.48 13.23
CA ALA A 164 1.88 -9.55 11.82
C ALA A 164 1.33 -10.94 11.49
N PHE A 165 0.30 -10.98 10.67
CA PHE A 165 -0.41 -12.20 10.30
C PHE A 165 -0.59 -12.28 8.79
N LEU A 166 -0.60 -13.48 8.23
CA LEU A 166 -0.85 -13.77 6.83
C LEU A 166 -2.22 -14.41 6.68
N LEU A 167 -3.01 -13.95 5.70
CA LEU A 167 -4.22 -14.65 5.26
C LEU A 167 -3.88 -15.46 4.01
N ARG A 168 -3.63 -16.77 4.18
CA ARG A 168 -3.20 -17.66 3.10
C ARG A 168 -4.31 -17.96 2.09
N ASP A 169 -5.49 -18.24 2.61
CA ASP A 169 -6.70 -18.60 1.88
C ASP A 169 -7.93 -18.23 2.74
N GLY A 170 -9.13 -18.45 2.20
CA GLY A 170 -10.37 -18.26 2.96
C GLY A 170 -10.57 -16.82 3.40
N HIS A 171 -11.13 -16.63 4.61
CA HIS A 171 -11.42 -15.32 5.18
C HIS A 171 -10.88 -15.23 6.60
N ALA A 172 -10.37 -14.05 6.98
CA ALA A 172 -10.07 -13.71 8.35
C ALA A 172 -11.30 -13.08 9.00
N ARG A 173 -11.44 -13.23 10.31
CA ARG A 173 -12.47 -12.55 11.11
C ARG A 173 -11.81 -11.71 12.17
N TYR A 174 -12.08 -10.41 12.15
CA TYR A 174 -11.60 -9.48 13.15
C TYR A 174 -12.76 -9.01 14.03
N ARG A 175 -12.77 -9.44 15.30
CA ARG A 175 -13.86 -9.20 16.25
C ARG A 175 -13.47 -8.22 17.35
N VAL A 176 -14.31 -7.22 17.59
CA VAL A 176 -14.24 -6.31 18.73
C VAL A 176 -15.61 -6.27 19.39
N GLY A 177 -15.74 -6.86 20.58
CA GLY A 177 -17.05 -7.03 21.22
C GLY A 177 -17.99 -7.85 20.34
N ASP A 178 -19.15 -7.28 20.03
CA ASP A 178 -20.17 -7.89 19.19
C ASP A 178 -19.95 -7.63 17.69
N ASP A 179 -19.05 -6.71 17.34
CA ASP A 179 -18.81 -6.30 15.96
C ASP A 179 -17.70 -7.13 15.31
N VAL A 180 -17.96 -7.61 14.09
CA VAL A 180 -17.04 -8.47 13.34
C VAL A 180 -16.87 -7.96 11.92
N VAL A 181 -15.62 -7.92 11.47
CA VAL A 181 -15.25 -7.68 10.08
C VAL A 181 -14.69 -8.96 9.49
N GLN A 182 -15.34 -9.46 8.45
CA GLN A 182 -14.81 -10.51 7.59
C GLN A 182 -13.91 -9.88 6.52
N ILE A 183 -12.72 -10.45 6.33
CA ILE A 183 -11.69 -9.96 5.41
C ILE A 183 -11.28 -11.09 4.48
N GLY A 184 -11.38 -10.92 3.17
CA GLY A 184 -10.88 -11.92 2.22
C GLY A 184 -11.42 -11.78 0.79
N PRO A 185 -11.09 -12.71 -0.11
CA PRO A 185 -10.37 -13.95 0.15
C PRO A 185 -8.86 -13.75 0.43
N GLY A 186 -8.23 -14.72 1.07
CA GLY A 186 -6.78 -14.79 1.30
C GLY A 186 -5.94 -14.96 0.05
N LYS A 187 -4.69 -14.49 0.14
CA LYS A 187 -3.61 -14.77 -0.82
C LYS A 187 -2.27 -14.52 -0.14
N ALA A 188 -1.50 -15.57 0.13
CA ALA A 188 -0.13 -15.41 0.64
C ALA A 188 0.85 -16.40 0.02
N GLN A 189 1.59 -15.97 -1.00
CA GLN A 189 2.60 -16.79 -1.69
C GLN A 189 3.96 -16.81 -0.96
N HIS A 190 4.20 -15.87 -0.05
CA HIS A 190 5.45 -15.78 0.71
C HIS A 190 5.26 -15.14 2.10
N GLY A 191 6.25 -15.28 2.98
CA GLY A 191 6.23 -14.67 4.32
C GLY A 191 6.82 -13.26 4.41
N TYR A 192 7.37 -12.72 3.33
CA TYR A 192 8.06 -11.43 3.35
C TYR A 192 7.08 -10.24 3.49
N THR A 193 6.79 -9.83 4.74
CA THR A 193 5.89 -8.71 5.07
C THR A 193 6.63 -7.38 5.25
N GLN A 194 7.89 -7.41 5.65
CA GLN A 194 8.70 -6.23 5.95
C GLN A 194 9.53 -5.80 4.73
N ILE A 195 8.84 -5.34 3.68
CA ILE A 195 9.46 -4.95 2.42
C ILE A 195 10.46 -3.80 2.62
N ARG A 196 11.67 -3.94 2.07
CA ARG A 196 12.70 -2.89 2.12
C ARG A 196 12.19 -1.62 1.42
N GLY A 197 12.22 -0.49 2.13
CA GLY A 197 11.77 0.80 1.61
C GLY A 197 10.28 1.07 1.77
N ALA A 198 9.52 0.16 2.40
CA ALA A 198 8.18 0.47 2.89
C ALA A 198 8.25 1.31 4.18
N ALA A 199 7.31 2.23 4.39
CA ALA A 199 7.21 2.91 5.68
C ALA A 199 6.83 1.93 6.81
N LYS A 200 7.09 2.32 8.06
CA LYS A 200 6.78 1.52 9.25
C LYS A 200 5.29 1.21 9.32
N ARG A 201 4.91 0.03 9.82
CA ARG A 201 3.50 -0.38 10.00
C ARG A 201 2.65 0.71 10.65
N LEU A 202 1.40 0.84 10.21
CA LEU A 202 0.47 1.85 10.74
C LEU A 202 -0.02 1.52 12.15
N THR A 203 -0.17 0.24 12.44
CA THR A 203 -0.58 -0.28 13.76
C THR A 203 0.32 -1.45 14.13
N ASP A 204 0.23 -1.89 15.39
CA ASP A 204 0.97 -3.07 15.84
C ASP A 204 0.40 -4.38 15.26
N THR A 205 -0.91 -4.42 14.98
CA THR A 205 -1.62 -5.58 14.41
C THR A 205 -1.84 -5.41 12.92
N GLY A 206 -1.04 -6.10 12.11
CA GLY A 206 -1.15 -6.08 10.65
C GLY A 206 -1.57 -7.42 10.08
N LEU A 207 -2.60 -7.43 9.23
CA LEU A 207 -2.98 -8.58 8.42
C LEU A 207 -2.43 -8.39 7.00
N TYR A 208 -1.83 -9.43 6.42
CA TYR A 208 -1.11 -9.34 5.17
C TYR A 208 -1.61 -10.31 4.10
N PHE A 209 -1.71 -9.80 2.87
CA PHE A 209 -1.67 -10.58 1.64
C PHE A 209 -0.30 -10.46 0.99
N THR A 210 0.17 -11.52 0.37
CA THR A 210 1.47 -11.54 -0.29
C THR A 210 1.45 -12.26 -1.62
N GLY A 211 2.28 -11.82 -2.55
CA GLY A 211 2.36 -12.40 -3.88
C GLY A 211 3.57 -11.95 -4.68
N LEU A 212 3.61 -12.35 -5.94
CA LEU A 212 4.62 -11.92 -6.90
C LEU A 212 3.94 -11.17 -8.05
N THR A 213 4.64 -10.21 -8.67
CA THR A 213 4.19 -9.59 -9.92
C THR A 213 4.31 -10.59 -11.09
N PRO A 214 3.41 -10.56 -12.09
CA PRO A 214 2.19 -9.77 -12.12
C PRO A 214 1.20 -10.21 -11.03
N PHE A 215 0.70 -9.23 -10.29
CA PHE A 215 -0.19 -9.45 -9.15
C PHE A 215 -1.55 -8.85 -9.48
N ASP A 216 -2.60 -9.65 -9.32
CA ASP A 216 -3.99 -9.22 -9.39
C ASP A 216 -4.73 -9.88 -8.24
N HIS A 217 -5.28 -9.08 -7.34
CA HIS A 217 -6.01 -9.56 -6.19
C HIS A 217 -7.10 -8.58 -5.79
N ALA A 218 -8.31 -9.10 -5.65
CA ALA A 218 -9.44 -8.41 -5.06
C ALA A 218 -9.81 -9.07 -3.74
N PHE A 219 -10.14 -8.26 -2.74
CA PHE A 219 -10.64 -8.69 -1.45
C PHE A 219 -11.65 -7.68 -0.92
N THR A 220 -12.47 -8.12 0.03
CA THR A 220 -13.51 -7.34 0.69
C THR A 220 -13.22 -7.19 2.18
N LEU A 221 -13.81 -6.14 2.73
CA LEU A 221 -13.96 -5.88 4.16
C LEU A 221 -15.45 -5.76 4.41
N GLU A 222 -16.06 -6.79 4.98
CA GLU A 222 -17.52 -6.91 5.13
C GLU A 222 -17.91 -7.03 6.59
N MET A 223 -19.00 -6.37 6.96
CA MET A 223 -19.63 -6.56 8.26
C MET A 223 -20.37 -7.92 8.27
N GLU A 224 -20.17 -8.71 9.34
CA GLU A 224 -21.02 -9.88 9.62
C GLU A 224 -22.35 -9.48 10.30
#